data_AF-A0A519QL17-F1
#
_entry.id   AF-A0A519QL17-F1
#
_cell.length_a   1.000
_cell.length_b   1.000
_cell.length_c   1.000
_cell.angle_alpha   90.00
_cell.angle_beta   90.00
_cell.angle_gamma   90.00
#
_symmetry.space_group_name_H-M   'P 1'
#
loop_
_entity.id
_entity.type
_entity.pdbx_description
1 polymer ?
#
loop_
_entity_poly.entity_id
_entity_poly.type
_entity_poly.pdbx_seq_one_letter_code
_entity_poly.pdbx_strand_id
1 'polypeptide(L)' 'MTDTPVEYHRSRYDAPRKKGFMGVSIGVWLLSLLVVSILFAILLFYLQSAKFKLRVMDYTDDAV' A
#
# COMPACT_ATOMS: atom_id res chain seq x y z
N MET A 1 -40.92 24.64 -15.57
CA MET A 1 -40.65 25.77 -14.67
C MET A 1 -40.42 25.17 -13.30
N THR A 2 -39.23 25.07 -12.74
CA THR A 2 -38.01 25.84 -12.97
C THR A 2 -36.85 24.95 -12.59
N ASP A 3 -35.89 24.85 -13.49
CA ASP A 3 -34.49 24.63 -13.18
C ASP A 3 -34.08 25.63 -12.09
N THR A 4 -34.16 25.21 -10.84
CA THR A 4 -33.46 25.91 -9.78
C THR A 4 -32.12 25.20 -9.64
N PRO A 5 -30.99 25.82 -10.00
CA PRO A 5 -29.67 25.31 -9.68
C PRO A 5 -29.42 25.56 -8.19
N VAL A 6 -30.26 24.99 -7.33
CA VAL A 6 -30.03 25.02 -5.89
C VAL A 6 -29.09 23.88 -5.60
N GLU A 7 -27.84 24.24 -5.34
CA GLU A 7 -26.83 23.31 -4.86
C GLU A 7 -27.41 22.58 -3.64
N TYR A 8 -27.57 21.27 -3.76
CA TYR A 8 -28.20 20.45 -2.72
C TYR A 8 -27.34 20.52 -1.45
N HIS A 9 -27.74 21.39 -0.52
CA HIS A 9 -27.23 21.36 0.83
C HIS A 9 -27.89 20.19 1.55
N ARG A 10 -27.09 19.14 1.78
CA ARG A 10 -27.52 17.93 2.49
C ARG A 10 -28.29 18.31 3.76
N SER A 11 -29.51 17.80 3.88
CA SER A 11 -30.35 18.04 5.05
C SER A 11 -29.70 17.47 6.30
N ARG A 12 -29.87 18.15 7.44
CA ARG A 12 -29.41 17.67 8.76
C ARG A 12 -29.96 16.28 9.10
N TYR A 13 -31.11 15.93 8.52
CA TYR A 13 -31.80 14.67 8.74
C TYR A 13 -31.49 13.59 7.69
N ASP A 14 -30.62 13.87 6.70
CA ASP A 14 -30.20 12.84 5.75
C ASP A 14 -29.35 11.80 6.44
N ALA A 15 -29.79 10.54 6.33
CA ALA A 15 -29.13 9.40 6.92
C ALA A 15 -27.61 9.43 6.64
N PRO A 16 -26.76 9.20 7.66
CA PRO A 16 -25.32 9.18 7.48
C PRO A 16 -24.96 8.21 6.35
N ARG A 17 -24.08 8.64 5.43
CA ARG A 17 -23.58 7.73 4.40
C ARG A 17 -23.03 6.48 5.09
N LYS A 18 -23.37 5.30 4.56
CA LYS A 18 -22.84 4.04 5.08
C LYS A 18 -21.31 4.11 5.02
N LYS A 19 -20.71 4.32 6.18
CA LYS A 19 -19.28 4.22 6.38
C LYS A 19 -18.96 2.73 6.43
N GLY A 20 -17.96 2.29 5.66
CA GLY A 20 -17.50 0.90 5.74
C GLY A 20 -16.77 0.64 7.07
N PHE A 21 -16.12 -0.52 7.16
CA PHE A 21 -15.35 -0.88 8.34
C PHE A 21 -14.33 0.22 8.71
N MET A 22 -14.35 0.67 9.97
CA MET A 22 -13.52 1.77 10.48
C MET A 22 -13.66 3.12 9.72
N GLY A 23 -14.80 3.38 9.08
CA GLY A 23 -14.97 4.65 8.34
C GLY A 23 -14.53 4.59 6.89
N VAL A 24 -13.98 3.46 6.44
CA VAL A 24 -13.32 3.29 5.14
C VAL A 24 -14.04 2.19 4.34
N SER A 25 -14.15 2.35 3.02
CA SER A 25 -14.77 1.33 2.18
C SER A 25 -13.92 0.05 2.13
N ILE A 26 -14.57 -1.10 2.00
CA ILE A 26 -13.87 -2.40 1.94
C ILE A 26 -12.88 -2.49 0.76
N GLY A 27 -13.20 -1.82 -0.36
CA GLY A 27 -12.31 -1.77 -1.53
C GLY A 27 -11.00 -1.03 -1.25
N VAL A 28 -11.04 0.06 -0.48
CA VAL A 28 -9.82 0.79 -0.09
C VAL A 28 -8.95 -0.06 0.85
N TRP A 29 -9.58 -0.84 1.73
CA TRP A 29 -8.89 -1.81 2.58
C TRP A 29 -8.14 -2.88 1.78
N LEU A 30 -8.82 -3.51 0.82
CA LEU A 30 -8.22 -4.52 -0.05
C LEU A 30 -7.08 -3.95 -0.89
N LEU A 31 -7.28 -2.75 -1.44
CA LEU A 31 -6.24 -2.08 -2.21
C LEU A 31 -5.01 -1.75 -1.35
N SER A 32 -5.22 -1.24 -0.13
CA SER A 32 -4.14 -0.95 0.80
C SER A 32 -3.34 -2.21 1.16
N LEU A 33 -4.03 -3.31 1.48
CA LEU A 33 -3.39 -4.58 1.80
C LEU A 33 -2.61 -5.14 0.61
N LEU A 34 -3.16 -5.05 -0.60
CA LEU A 34 -2.49 -5.47 -1.83
C LEU A 34 -1.21 -4.67 -2.08
N VAL A 35 -1.26 -3.34 -1.97
CA VAL A 35 -0.09 -2.47 -2.18
C VAL A 35 1.01 -2.77 -1.17
N VAL A 36 0.68 -2.86 0.12
CA VAL A 36 1.66 -3.20 1.16
C VAL A 36 2.29 -4.57 0.91
N SER A 37 1.49 -5.56 0.52
CA SER A 37 1.99 -6.91 0.23
C SER A 37 2.96 -6.91 -0.96
N ILE A 38 2.68 -6.15 -2.02
CA ILE A 38 3.58 -6.02 -3.18
C ILE A 38 4.90 -5.37 -2.77
N LEU A 39 4.85 -4.28 -2.02
CA LEU A 39 6.07 -3.61 -1.54
C LEU A 39 6.93 -4.54 -0.68
N PHE A 40 6.29 -5.34 0.18
CA PHE A 40 6.99 -6.32 1.01
C PHE A 40 7.61 -7.44 0.17
N ALA A 41 6.90 -7.94 -0.85
CA ALA A 41 7.44 -8.92 -1.77
C ALA A 41 8.67 -8.40 -2.54
N ILE A 42 8.63 -7.15 -3.00
CA ILE A 42 9.78 -6.50 -3.67
C ILE A 42 10.96 -6.38 -2.70
N LEU A 43 10.71 -5.97 -1.45
CA LEU A 43 11.74 -5.88 -0.43
C LEU A 43 12.39 -7.24 -0.16
N LEU A 44 11.59 -8.29 0.00
CA LEU A 44 12.10 -9.65 0.21
C LEU A 44 12.91 -10.14 -0.99
N PHE A 45 12.44 -9.88 -2.21
CA PHE A 45 13.18 -10.21 -3.43
C PHE A 45 14.53 -9.50 -3.48
N TYR A 46 14.55 -8.21 -3.10
CA TYR A 46 15.79 -7.44 -3.01
C TYR A 46 16.74 -8.03 -1.96
N LEU A 47 16.26 -8.35 -0.75
CA LEU A 47 17.07 -8.95 0.31
C LEU A 47 17.63 -10.33 -0.09
N GLN A 48 16.85 -11.16 -0.78
CA GLN A 48 17.32 -12.44 -1.31
C GLN A 48 18.38 -12.25 -2.40
N SER A 49 18.16 -11.29 -3.31
CA SER A 49 19.10 -10.96 -4.40
C SER A 49 20.37 -10.31 -3.88
N ALA A 50 20.26 -9.56 -2.78
CA ALA A 50 21.37 -8.93 -2.10
C ALA A 50 22.34 -9.94 -1.48
N LYS A 51 22.11 -11.26 -1.67
CA LYS A 51 23.01 -12.40 -1.40
C LYS A 51 24.25 -11.86 -0.76
N PHE A 52 24.21 -11.72 0.57
CA PHE A 52 25.30 -11.14 1.33
C PHE A 52 26.54 -11.81 0.78
N LYS A 53 27.29 -11.07 -0.05
CA LYS A 53 28.63 -11.43 -0.42
C LYS A 53 29.33 -11.25 0.90
N LEU A 54 29.21 -12.24 1.79
CA LEU A 54 30.29 -12.65 2.65
C LEU A 54 31.41 -12.78 1.64
N ARG A 55 32.19 -11.69 1.50
CA ARG A 55 33.44 -11.72 0.79
C ARG A 55 34.20 -12.74 1.61
N VAL A 56 34.13 -14.00 1.20
CA VAL A 56 35.14 -14.96 1.56
C VAL A 56 36.37 -14.29 0.96
N MET A 57 37.14 -13.62 1.82
CA MET A 57 38.44 -13.15 1.45
C MET A 57 39.20 -14.43 1.18
N ASP A 58 39.22 -14.85 -0.09
CA ASP A 58 40.13 -15.88 -0.53
C ASP A 58 41.51 -15.26 -0.36
N TYR A 59 42.12 -15.50 0.80
CA TYR A 59 43.54 -15.28 1.01
C TYR A 59 44.24 -16.28 0.10
N THR A 60 44.41 -15.90 -1.16
CA THR A 60 45.32 -16.56 -2.08
C THR A 60 46.72 -16.15 -1.64
N ASP A 61 47.44 -17.10 -1.04
CA ASP A 61 48.85 -16.95 -0.71
C ASP A 61 49.64 -16.99 -2.03
N ASP A 62 49.64 -15.87 -2.76
CA ASP A 62 50.45 -15.65 -3.98
C ASP A 62 51.94 -15.41 -3.62
N ALA A 63 52.44 -16.16 -2.63
CA ALA A 63 53.79 -16.06 -2.11
C ALA A 63 54.47 -17.44 -1.98
N VAL A 64 54.44 -18.24 -3.05
CA VAL A 64 55.39 -19.36 -3.26
C VAL A 64 55.80 -19.43 -4.73
#